data_AF-A0A151T0D1-F1
#
_entry.id   AF-A0A151T0D1-F1
#
_cell.length_a   1.000
_cell.length_b   1.000
_cell.length_c   1.000
_cell.angle_alpha   90.00
_cell.angle_beta   90.00
_cell.angle_gamma   90.00
#
_symmetry.space_group_name_H-M   'P 1'
#
loop_
_entity.id
_entity.type
_entity.pdbx_description
1 polymer ?
#
loop_
_entity_poly.entity_id
_entity_poly.type
_entity_poly.pdbx_seq_one_letter_code
_entity_poly.pdbx_strand_id
1 'polypeptide(L)'
;MKKQAYPIQNFCSLVHLSLSYETFINHISIGYEPQYYHQAMSYPEWRQAMHEEIQALESNNTWSIVSLPAGQHCIGCRWVYKLKHKPDGTVDRYKARLVAKGYTQQASIDFSDTFSHVAKLTSIRVLLVVAAKENLVVRYYK
;
A
#
# COMPACT_ATOMS: atom_id res chain seq x y z
N MET A 1 3.13 -25.37 -23.61
CA MET A 1 2.72 -23.97 -23.33
C MET A 1 1.45 -23.67 -24.11
N LYS A 2 0.38 -23.19 -23.46
CA LYS A 2 -0.90 -22.91 -24.15
C LYS A 2 -0.76 -21.63 -24.98
N LYS A 3 -1.04 -21.70 -26.30
CA LYS A 3 -1.12 -20.50 -27.17
C LYS A 3 -2.38 -19.72 -26.80
N GLN A 4 -2.21 -18.47 -26.36
CA GLN A 4 -3.33 -17.57 -26.08
C GLN A 4 -3.79 -16.94 -27.40
N ALA A 5 -5.07 -17.10 -27.75
CA ALA A 5 -5.61 -16.70 -29.06
C ALA A 5 -5.56 -15.19 -29.32
N TYR A 6 -5.55 -14.37 -28.27
CA TYR A 6 -5.52 -12.90 -28.35
C TYR A 6 -4.57 -12.34 -27.28
N PRO A 7 -3.25 -12.29 -27.55
CA PRO A 7 -2.32 -11.70 -26.61
C PRO A 7 -2.43 -10.17 -26.67
N ILE A 8 -2.57 -9.53 -25.50
CA ILE A 8 -2.75 -8.07 -25.36
C ILE A 8 -1.62 -7.28 -26.05
N GLN A 9 -0.42 -7.84 -26.10
CA GLN A 9 0.74 -7.25 -26.80
C GLN A 9 0.49 -6.92 -28.28
N ASN A 10 -0.48 -7.59 -28.92
CA ASN A 10 -0.85 -7.32 -30.31
C ASN A 10 -1.75 -6.09 -30.46
N PHE A 11 -2.31 -5.58 -29.36
CA PHE A 11 -3.25 -4.44 -29.33
C PHE A 11 -2.71 -3.23 -28.57
N CYS A 12 -1.69 -3.40 -27.73
CA CYS A 12 -0.99 -2.32 -27.06
C CYS A 12 0.34 -2.04 -27.77
N SER A 13 0.44 -0.92 -28.49
CA SER A 13 1.71 -0.43 -29.02
C SER A 13 2.31 0.63 -28.09
N LEU A 14 3.58 0.46 -27.73
CA LEU A 14 4.35 1.47 -26.99
C LEU A 14 4.92 2.55 -27.91
N VAL A 15 4.72 2.41 -29.23
CA VAL A 15 5.35 3.18 -30.32
C VAL A 15 4.99 4.67 -30.34
N HIS A 16 3.88 5.06 -29.71
CA HIS A 16 3.41 6.45 -29.66
C HIS A 16 3.54 7.09 -28.27
N LEU A 17 4.30 6.49 -27.37
CA LEU A 17 4.53 7.08 -26.05
C LEU A 17 5.49 8.25 -26.17
N SER A 18 5.28 9.28 -25.34
CA SER A 18 6.25 10.37 -25.24
C SER A 18 7.56 9.83 -24.67
N LEU A 19 8.69 10.42 -25.04
CA LEU A 19 10.00 10.05 -24.51
C LEU A 19 10.03 10.06 -22.97
N SER A 20 9.33 11.01 -22.35
CA SER A 20 9.16 11.09 -20.89
C SER A 20 8.39 9.90 -20.30
N TYR A 21 7.45 9.32 -21.04
CA TYR A 21 6.68 8.17 -20.58
C TYR A 21 7.42 6.85 -20.84
N GLU A 22 8.15 6.73 -21.94
CA GLU A 22 9.02 5.57 -22.20
C GLU A 22 10.11 5.43 -21.13
N THR A 23 10.76 6.54 -20.76
CA THR A 23 11.75 6.57 -19.68
C THR A 23 11.14 6.15 -18.34
N PHE A 24 9.94 6.64 -18.02
CA PHE A 24 9.19 6.22 -16.83
C PHE A 24 8.88 4.72 -16.80
N ILE A 25 8.37 4.15 -17.91
CA ILE A 25 8.06 2.73 -18.03
C ILE A 25 9.31 1.86 -17.87
N ASN A 26 10.43 2.26 -18.49
CA ASN A 26 11.71 1.59 -18.33
C ASN A 26 12.16 1.60 -16.85
N HIS A 27 12.08 2.75 -16.18
CA HIS A 27 12.44 2.84 -14.77
C HIS A 27 11.58 1.96 -13.85
N ILE A 28 10.27 1.88 -14.09
CA ILE A 28 9.40 0.96 -13.32
C ILE A 28 9.76 -0.49 -13.59
N SER A 29 10.08 -0.83 -14.84
CA SER A 29 10.36 -2.22 -15.23
C SER A 29 11.68 -2.75 -14.64
N ILE A 30 12.61 -1.85 -14.28
CA ILE A 30 13.89 -2.18 -13.66
C ILE A 30 13.77 -2.38 -12.14
N GLY A 31 12.75 -1.79 -11.50
CA GLY A 31 12.60 -1.80 -10.05
C GLY A 31 12.42 -3.21 -9.46
N TYR A 32 13.30 -3.61 -8.55
CA TYR A 32 13.16 -4.87 -7.82
C TYR A 32 12.28 -4.70 -6.58
N GLU A 33 11.14 -5.38 -6.58
CA GLU A 33 10.24 -5.49 -5.43
C GLU A 33 10.34 -6.89 -4.82
N PRO A 34 10.87 -7.03 -3.58
CA PRO A 34 10.94 -8.31 -2.90
C PRO A 34 9.55 -8.90 -2.71
N GLN A 35 9.44 -10.23 -2.80
CA GLN A 35 8.21 -10.94 -2.48
C GLN A 35 8.23 -11.49 -1.05
N TYR A 36 9.44 -11.76 -0.53
CA TYR A 36 9.67 -12.38 0.76
C TYR A 36 10.62 -11.57 1.63
N TYR A 37 10.47 -11.71 2.95
CA TYR A 37 11.31 -11.03 3.94
C TYR A 37 12.80 -11.26 3.74
N HIS A 38 13.22 -12.51 3.50
CA HIS A 38 14.64 -12.85 3.33
C HIS A 38 15.27 -12.16 2.12
N GLN A 39 14.50 -11.90 1.06
CA GLN A 39 14.96 -11.14 -0.10
C GLN A 39 15.15 -9.66 0.27
N ALA A 40 14.16 -9.08 0.95
CA ALA A 40 14.20 -7.68 1.39
C ALA A 40 15.34 -7.38 2.37
N MET A 41 15.68 -8.32 3.24
CA MET A 41 16.78 -8.20 4.21
C MET A 41 18.15 -7.98 3.59
N SER A 42 18.33 -8.41 2.33
CA SER A 42 19.60 -8.24 1.62
C SER A 42 19.87 -6.78 1.22
N TYR A 43 18.85 -5.91 1.27
CA TYR A 43 18.93 -4.53 0.80
C TYR A 43 18.71 -3.54 1.96
N PRO A 44 19.60 -2.55 2.15
CA PRO A 44 19.47 -1.56 3.23
C PRO A 44 18.20 -0.71 3.12
N GLU A 45 17.77 -0.36 1.91
CA GLU A 45 16.61 0.50 1.67
C GLU A 45 15.30 -0.16 2.13
N TRP A 46 15.17 -1.47 1.85
CA TRP A 46 14.03 -2.25 2.33
C TRP A 46 14.06 -2.47 3.84
N ARG A 47 15.25 -2.66 4.43
CA ARG A 47 15.41 -2.71 5.90
C ARG A 47 14.96 -1.43 6.57
N GLN A 48 15.38 -0.29 6.03
CA GLN A 48 14.98 1.02 6.54
C GLN A 48 13.46 1.21 6.44
N ALA A 49 12.85 0.89 5.30
CA ALA A 49 11.40 0.99 5.12
C ALA A 49 10.61 0.10 6.08
N MET A 50 11.12 -1.11 6.41
CA MET A 50 10.50 -1.98 7.41
C MET A 50 10.63 -1.41 8.82
N HIS A 51 11.80 -0.84 9.15
CA HIS A 51 12.01 -0.22 10.46
C HIS A 51 11.06 0.98 10.66
N GLU A 52 10.91 1.85 9.66
CA GLU A 52 9.96 2.96 9.69
C GLU A 52 8.51 2.50 9.91
N GLU A 53 8.09 1.40 9.27
CA GLU A 53 6.74 0.85 9.47
C GLU A 53 6.55 0.36 10.91
N ILE A 54 7.51 -0.38 11.47
CA ILE A 54 7.43 -0.85 12.86
C ILE A 54 7.39 0.35 13.82
N GLN A 55 8.27 1.33 13.63
CA GLN A 55 8.29 2.54 14.45
C GLN A 55 6.98 3.33 14.36
N ALA A 56 6.40 3.45 13.16
CA ALA A 56 5.11 4.09 12.98
C ALA A 56 4.00 3.33 13.72
N LEU A 57 3.98 2.00 13.62
CA LEU A 57 3.06 1.15 14.36
C LEU A 57 3.20 1.35 15.87
N GLU A 58 4.42 1.38 16.42
CA GLU A 58 4.68 1.64 17.83
C GLU A 58 4.19 3.03 18.25
N SER A 59 4.50 4.07 17.46
CA SER A 59 4.12 5.46 17.74
C SER A 59 2.60 5.68 17.76
N ASN A 60 1.85 4.90 16.97
CA ASN A 60 0.39 4.99 16.91
C ASN A 60 -0.28 4.40 18.15
N ASN A 61 0.43 3.61 18.97
CA ASN A 61 -0.10 2.94 20.16
C ASN A 61 -1.38 2.13 19.88
N THR A 62 -1.51 1.56 18.68
CA THR A 62 -2.71 0.83 18.23
C THR A 62 -2.64 -0.67 18.50
N TRP A 63 -1.52 -1.18 19.00
CA TRP A 63 -1.30 -2.61 19.26
C TRP A 63 -0.40 -2.80 20.48
N SER A 64 -0.48 -4.00 21.06
CA SER A 64 0.44 -4.46 22.11
C SER A 64 0.86 -5.89 21.82
N ILE A 65 2.08 -6.25 22.24
CA ILE A 65 2.56 -7.63 22.16
C ILE A 65 1.93 -8.40 23.30
N VAL A 66 1.14 -9.42 22.98
CA VAL A 66 0.49 -10.32 23.94
C VAL A 66 0.82 -11.77 23.60
N SER A 67 0.84 -12.63 24.61
CA SER A 67 0.86 -14.07 24.39
C SER A 67 -0.43 -14.53 23.71
N LEU A 68 -0.33 -15.49 22.79
CA LEU A 68 -1.50 -16.06 22.13
C LEU A 68 -2.46 -16.65 23.20
N PRO A 69 -3.73 -16.18 23.28
CA PRO A 69 -4.68 -16.72 24.24
C PRO A 69 -4.97 -18.21 23.98
N ALA A 70 -5.24 -18.95 25.06
CA ALA A 70 -5.58 -20.36 24.96
C ALA A 70 -6.84 -20.57 24.09
N GLY A 71 -6.76 -21.52 23.16
CA GLY A 71 -7.87 -21.84 22.25
C GLY A 71 -8.07 -20.88 21.07
N GLN A 72 -7.21 -19.88 20.90
CA GLN A 72 -7.24 -18.99 19.73
C GLN A 72 -6.23 -19.39 18.66
N HIS A 73 -6.53 -19.02 17.42
CA HIS A 73 -5.63 -19.19 16.28
C HIS A 73 -4.96 -17.86 15.94
N CYS A 74 -3.64 -17.88 15.79
CA CYS A 74 -2.90 -16.68 15.39
C CYS A 74 -3.15 -16.39 13.90
N ILE A 75 -3.59 -15.17 13.59
CA ILE A 75 -3.67 -14.68 12.21
C ILE A 75 -2.26 -14.36 11.73
N GLY A 76 -1.81 -15.06 10.70
CA GLY A 76 -0.50 -14.79 10.11
C GLY A 76 -0.43 -13.38 9.51
N CYS A 77 0.75 -12.79 9.44
CA CYS A 77 1.01 -11.54 8.73
C CYS A 77 1.95 -11.77 7.54
N ARG A 78 2.10 -10.74 6.69
CA ARG A 78 3.10 -10.70 5.63
C ARG A 78 3.57 -9.27 5.40
N TRP A 79 4.80 -9.15 4.91
CA TRP A 79 5.28 -7.90 4.35
C TRP A 79 4.73 -7.69 2.94
N VAL A 80 4.42 -6.44 2.63
CA VAL A 80 4.08 -5.95 1.29
C VAL A 80 5.07 -4.85 0.95
N TYR A 81 5.85 -5.07 -0.11
CA TYR A 81 6.86 -4.14 -0.59
C TYR A 81 6.38 -3.44 -1.84
N LYS A 82 6.65 -2.14 -1.96
CA LYS A 82 6.34 -1.35 -3.14
C LYS A 82 7.36 -0.26 -3.35
N LEU A 83 7.87 -0.14 -4.57
CA LEU A 83 8.70 0.98 -4.98
C LEU A 83 7.79 2.12 -5.44
N LYS A 84 8.01 3.32 -4.91
CA LYS A 84 7.33 4.54 -5.34
C LYS A 84 8.28 5.30 -6.25
N HIS A 85 7.74 5.78 -7.36
CA HIS A 85 8.48 6.54 -8.36
C HIS A 85 7.93 7.96 -8.42
N LYS A 86 8.82 8.91 -8.71
CA LYS A 86 8.47 10.29 -9.06
C LYS A 86 7.93 10.34 -10.49
N PRO A 87 7.33 11.47 -10.92
CA PRO A 87 6.85 11.64 -12.29
C PRO A 87 7.94 11.49 -13.37
N ASP A 88 9.21 11.72 -13.00
CA ASP A 88 10.38 11.52 -13.86
C ASP A 88 10.87 10.06 -13.93
N GLY A 89 10.22 9.14 -13.19
CA GLY A 89 10.59 7.72 -13.14
C GLY A 89 11.64 7.38 -12.09
N THR A 90 12.31 8.36 -11.49
CA THR A 90 13.28 8.10 -10.43
C THR A 90 12.60 7.55 -9.17
N VAL A 91 13.35 6.81 -8.35
CA VAL A 91 12.81 6.26 -7.11
C VAL A 91 12.53 7.42 -6.13
N ASP A 92 11.27 7.50 -5.71
CA ASP A 92 10.80 8.43 -4.69
C ASP A 92 11.03 7.85 -3.29
N ARG A 93 10.52 6.62 -3.07
CA ARG A 93 10.57 5.98 -1.75
C ARG A 93 10.40 4.45 -1.84
N TYR A 94 11.10 3.75 -0.95
CA TYR A 94 10.85 2.35 -0.63
C TYR A 94 9.74 2.25 0.41
N LYS A 95 8.66 1.54 0.08
CA LYS A 95 7.51 1.39 0.96
C LYS A 95 7.36 -0.07 1.38
N ALA A 96 7.49 -0.34 2.67
CA ALA A 96 7.15 -1.62 3.27
C ALA A 96 5.89 -1.45 4.12
N ARG A 97 5.03 -2.46 4.15
CA ARG A 97 3.90 -2.53 5.08
C ARG A 97 3.76 -3.91 5.68
N LEU A 98 3.46 -3.97 6.97
CA LEU A 98 3.13 -5.22 7.64
C LEU A 98 1.61 -5.38 7.65
N VAL A 99 1.11 -6.43 6.99
CA VAL A 99 -0.33 -6.63 6.78
C VAL A 99 -0.75 -7.99 7.29
N ALA A 100 -1.85 -8.05 8.05
CA ALA A 100 -2.48 -9.29 8.45
C ALA A 100 -3.03 -10.05 7.23
N LYS A 101 -2.98 -11.38 7.26
CA LYS A 101 -3.58 -12.25 6.24
C LYS A 101 -5.10 -12.30 6.45
N GLY A 102 -5.79 -11.19 6.21
CA GLY A 102 -7.21 -11.00 6.52
C GLY A 102 -8.15 -12.05 5.90
N TYR A 103 -7.74 -12.74 4.84
CA TYR A 103 -8.49 -13.86 4.26
C TYR A 103 -8.63 -15.08 5.18
N THR A 104 -7.87 -15.14 6.28
CA THR A 104 -8.01 -16.15 7.33
C THR A 104 -8.85 -15.68 8.52
N GLN A 105 -9.34 -14.44 8.51
CA GLN A 105 -10.12 -13.87 9.61
C GLN A 105 -11.57 -14.36 9.58
N GLN A 106 -12.13 -14.64 10.75
CA GLN A 106 -13.53 -15.00 10.95
C GLN A 106 -14.28 -13.84 11.61
N ALA A 107 -15.37 -13.40 10.97
CA ALA A 107 -16.26 -12.40 11.55
C ALA A 107 -16.81 -12.89 12.90
N SER A 108 -16.96 -11.98 13.87
CA SER A 108 -17.37 -12.24 15.26
C SER A 108 -16.37 -12.98 16.16
N ILE A 109 -15.27 -13.50 15.61
CA ILE A 109 -14.17 -14.09 16.37
C ILE A 109 -12.96 -13.16 16.34
N ASP A 110 -12.49 -12.81 15.13
CA ASP A 110 -11.27 -12.02 14.93
C ASP A 110 -11.55 -10.52 14.79
N PHE A 111 -12.77 -10.16 14.39
CA PHE A 111 -13.20 -8.77 14.30
C PHE A 111 -14.71 -8.65 14.52
N SER A 112 -15.12 -7.56 15.19
CA SER A 112 -16.54 -7.19 15.37
C SER A 112 -17.03 -6.31 14.23
N ASP A 113 -16.22 -5.34 13.81
CA ASP A 113 -16.57 -4.31 12.84
C ASP A 113 -15.49 -4.15 11.76
N THR A 114 -15.92 -3.84 10.54
CA THR A 114 -15.01 -3.50 9.43
C THR A 114 -15.02 -2.00 9.21
N PHE A 115 -13.87 -1.34 9.43
CA PHE A 115 -13.71 0.07 9.13
C PHE A 115 -13.10 0.25 7.74
N SER A 116 -13.76 1.03 6.88
CA SER A 116 -13.14 1.54 5.66
C SER A 116 -12.52 2.91 5.95
N HIS A 117 -11.24 3.08 5.64
CA HIS A 117 -10.55 4.38 5.73
C HIS A 117 -11.02 5.38 4.67
N VAL A 118 -11.94 4.99 3.79
CA VAL A 118 -12.46 5.88 2.76
C VAL A 118 -13.61 6.70 3.35
N ALA A 119 -13.35 7.99 3.57
CA ALA A 119 -14.39 8.94 3.92
C ALA A 119 -15.47 8.92 2.82
N LYS A 120 -16.73 8.78 3.22
CA LYS A 120 -17.84 8.86 2.28
C LYS A 120 -17.87 10.25 1.67
N LEU A 121 -18.07 10.33 0.34
CA LEU A 121 -18.21 11.61 -0.37
C LEU A 121 -19.32 12.47 0.23
N THR A 122 -20.37 11.85 0.77
CA THR A 122 -21.44 12.55 1.50
C THR A 122 -20.91 13.29 2.73
N SER A 123 -20.12 12.62 3.56
CA SER A 123 -19.48 13.24 4.74
C SER A 123 -18.54 14.37 4.36
N ILE A 124 -17.75 14.20 3.29
CA ILE A 124 -16.87 15.26 2.76
C ILE A 124 -17.69 16.47 2.30
N ARG A 125 -18.78 16.24 1.54
CA ARG A 125 -19.66 17.31 1.09
C ARG A 125 -20.30 18.08 2.24
N VAL A 126 -20.78 17.37 3.28
CA VAL A 126 -21.33 18.02 4.47
C VAL A 126 -20.27 18.90 5.15
N LEU A 127 -19.05 18.39 5.31
CA LEU A 127 -17.95 19.16 5.89
C LEU A 127 -17.63 20.43 5.08
N LEU A 128 -17.62 20.33 3.74
CA LEU A 128 -17.42 21.48 2.86
C LEU A 128 -18.56 22.50 2.96
N VAL A 129 -19.82 22.05 3.04
CA VAL A 129 -20.98 22.94 3.20
C VAL A 129 -20.92 23.68 4.54
N VAL A 130 -20.56 22.98 5.62
CA VAL A 130 -20.37 23.61 6.93
C VAL A 130 -19.21 24.61 6.89
N ALA A 131 -18.07 24.24 6.30
CA ALA A 131 -16.94 25.15 6.17
C ALA A 131 -17.28 26.40 5.35
N ALA A 132 -18.04 26.27 4.26
CA ALA A 132 -18.50 27.40 3.46
C ALA A 132 -19.48 28.30 4.25
N LYS A 133 -20.41 27.71 5.01
CA LYS A 133 -21.37 28.45 5.83
C LYS A 133 -20.69 29.23 6.95
N GLU A 134 -19.73 28.61 7.63
CA GLU A 134 -19.03 29.17 8.79
C GLU A 134 -17.75 29.93 8.41
N ASN A 135 -17.50 30.11 7.11
CA ASN A 135 -16.32 30.79 6.55
C ASN A 135 -14.97 30.23 7.04
N LEU A 136 -14.87 28.90 7.11
CA LEU A 136 -13.70 28.17 7.58
C LEU A 136 -12.78 27.77 6.40
N VAL A 137 -11.47 27.80 6.64
CA VAL A 137 -10.48 27.36 5.65
C VAL A 137 -10.27 25.85 5.74
N VAL A 138 -10.55 25.14 4.64
CA VAL A 138 -10.27 23.71 4.52
C VAL A 138 -8.87 23.51 3.93
N ARG A 139 -8.00 22.81 4.66
CA ARG A 139 -6.64 22.47 4.20
C ARG A 139 -6.51 20.96 4.01
N TYR A 140 -5.93 20.55 2.89
CA TYR A 140 -5.59 19.17 2.62
C TYR A 140 -4.08 18.98 2.75
N TYR A 141 -3.69 18.06 3.64
CA TYR A 141 -2.29 17.67 3.82
C TYR A 141 -2.06 16.32 3.13
N LYS A 142 -0.99 16.25 2.34
CA LYS A 142 -0.59 15.06 1.58
C LYS A 142 0.43 14.25 2.35
#